data_AF-A0A6G0UL66-F1
#
_entry.id   AF-A0A6G0UL66-F1
#
_cell.length_a   1.000
_cell.length_b   1.000
_cell.length_c   1.000
_cell.angle_alpha   90.00
_cell.angle_beta   90.00
_cell.angle_gamma   90.00
#
_symmetry.space_group_name_H-M   'P 1'
#
loop_
_entity.id
_entity.type
_entity.pdbx_description
1 polymer ?
#
loop_
_entity_poly.entity_id
_entity_poly.type
_entity_poly.pdbx_seq_one_letter_code
_entity_poly.pdbx_strand_id
1 'polypeptide(L)'
;MLRFLDYMNKVAKPRPDEDIIDSVNNRITVFLFLGMGLSVFAKEYYGNPIKCWGKPEWTSSWLQYAEDYCFVEGTFFAPVNDTIPKLEILMEEGKKMILLNKLIADEEEAIFGFDLLKALLKGINWRETGYFARVTICTFLIREIGDGINNNIVFQATQCVLSAQMIVEKLYLIVWHWLFFLQIAN
;
A
#
# COMPACT_ATOMS: atom_id res chain seq x y z
N MET A 1 -7.31 14.19 -24.60
CA MET A 1 -8.62 13.67 -24.14
C MET A 1 -9.43 13.05 -25.29
N LEU A 2 -9.74 13.77 -26.37
CA LEU A 2 -10.55 13.25 -27.49
C LEU A 2 -9.94 12.02 -28.20
N ARG A 3 -8.63 12.04 -28.48
CA ARG A 3 -7.93 10.88 -29.08
C ARG A 3 -7.99 9.61 -28.22
N PHE A 4 -8.05 9.76 -26.90
CA PHE A 4 -8.19 8.64 -25.98
C PHE A 4 -9.61 8.06 -26.03
N LEU A 5 -10.63 8.93 -26.12
CA LEU A 5 -12.02 8.50 -26.27
C LEU A 5 -12.25 7.79 -27.62
N ASP A 6 -11.65 8.27 -28.70
CA ASP A 6 -11.72 7.59 -30.01
C ASP A 6 -11.05 6.21 -29.98
N TYR A 7 -9.90 6.11 -29.29
CA TYR A 7 -9.20 4.85 -29.09
C TYR A 7 -10.04 3.87 -28.26
N MET A 8 -10.62 4.33 -27.14
CA MET A 8 -11.50 3.54 -26.29
C MET A 8 -12.76 3.08 -27.03
N ASN A 9 -13.36 3.94 -27.86
CA ASN A 9 -14.50 3.57 -28.71
C ASN A 9 -14.12 2.54 -29.78
N LYS A 10 -12.88 2.56 -30.28
CA LYS A 10 -12.38 1.56 -31.21
C LYS A 10 -12.15 0.21 -30.54
N VAL A 11 -11.64 0.20 -29.31
CA VAL A 11 -11.45 -1.01 -28.49
C VAL A 11 -12.79 -1.59 -28.02
N ALA A 12 -13.80 -0.76 -27.78
CA ALA A 12 -15.12 -1.19 -27.34
C ALA A 12 -15.99 -1.83 -28.43
N LYS A 13 -15.56 -1.83 -29.71
CA LYS A 13 -16.30 -2.45 -30.81
C LYS A 13 -16.00 -3.95 -30.87
N PRO A 14 -17.03 -4.83 -30.84
CA PRO A 14 -16.83 -6.26 -30.96
C PRO A 14 -16.30 -6.61 -32.34
N ARG A 15 -15.27 -7.47 -32.42
CA ARG A 15 -14.85 -8.04 -33.70
C ARG A 15 -15.73 -9.25 -34.01
N PRO A 16 -16.03 -9.51 -35.29
CA PRO A 16 -16.99 -10.56 -35.67
C PRO A 16 -16.50 -11.98 -35.37
N ASP A 17 -15.19 -12.16 -35.14
CA ASP A 17 -14.51 -13.46 -35.07
C ASP A 17 -14.12 -13.84 -33.63
N GLU A 18 -14.48 -13.03 -32.63
CA GLU A 18 -14.11 -13.22 -31.22
C GLU A 18 -15.21 -14.01 -30.48
N ASP A 19 -14.81 -15.03 -29.72
CA ASP A 19 -15.72 -15.76 -28.82
C ASP A 19 -16.28 -14.81 -27.75
N ILE A 20 -17.46 -15.14 -27.21
CA ILE A 20 -18.14 -14.31 -26.19
C ILE A 20 -17.22 -14.02 -25.00
N ILE A 21 -16.35 -14.98 -24.64
CA ILE A 21 -15.39 -14.87 -23.54
C ILE A 21 -14.31 -13.82 -23.85
N ASP A 22 -13.77 -13.82 -25.07
CA ASP A 22 -12.74 -12.86 -25.51
C ASP A 22 -13.30 -11.44 -25.63
N SER A 23 -14.52 -11.33 -26.15
CA SER A 23 -15.22 -10.05 -26.29
C SER A 23 -15.50 -9.40 -24.94
N VAL A 24 -15.89 -10.21 -23.95
CA VAL A 24 -16.13 -9.77 -22.57
C VAL A 24 -14.82 -9.41 -21.88
N ASN A 25 -13.75 -10.19 -22.06
CA ASN A 25 -12.45 -9.93 -21.45
C ASN A 25 -11.84 -8.60 -21.93
N ASN A 26 -11.71 -8.41 -23.25
CA ASN A 26 -11.08 -7.21 -23.81
C ASN A 26 -11.87 -5.92 -23.47
N ARG A 27 -13.20 -6.02 -23.34
CA ARG A 27 -14.05 -4.87 -23.02
C ARG A 27 -14.11 -4.58 -21.52
N ILE A 28 -14.42 -5.58 -20.70
CA ILE A 28 -14.63 -5.37 -19.26
C ILE A 28 -13.31 -5.07 -18.55
N THR A 29 -12.22 -5.77 -18.88
CA THR A 29 -10.91 -5.59 -18.22
C THR A 29 -10.41 -4.16 -18.34
N VAL A 30 -10.56 -3.53 -19.50
CA VAL A 30 -10.10 -2.15 -19.73
C VAL A 30 -10.90 -1.14 -18.91
N PHE A 31 -12.24 -1.25 -18.90
CA PHE A 31 -13.07 -0.34 -18.09
C PHE A 31 -12.90 -0.57 -16.59
N LEU A 32 -12.68 -1.83 -16.17
CA LEU A 32 -12.41 -2.20 -14.79
C LEU A 32 -11.10 -1.55 -14.29
N PHE A 33 -9.99 -1.68 -15.03
CA PHE A 33 -8.73 -1.05 -14.64
C PHE A 33 -8.78 0.48 -14.72
N LEU A 34 -9.50 1.06 -15.69
CA LEU A 34 -9.69 2.51 -15.73
C LEU A 34 -10.48 3.02 -14.52
N GLY A 35 -11.56 2.33 -14.13
CA GLY A 35 -12.34 2.69 -12.95
C GLY A 35 -11.53 2.59 -11.66
N MET A 36 -10.73 1.54 -11.50
CA MET A 36 -9.86 1.35 -10.34
C MET A 36 -8.74 2.40 -10.30
N GLY A 37 -8.08 2.66 -11.43
CA GLY A 37 -7.03 3.67 -11.54
C GLY A 37 -7.54 5.07 -11.19
N LEU A 38 -8.74 5.44 -11.67
CA LEU A 38 -9.39 6.70 -11.29
C LEU A 38 -9.74 6.75 -9.81
N SER A 39 -10.17 5.63 -9.22
CA SER A 39 -10.50 5.55 -7.79
C SER A 39 -9.26 5.75 -6.90
N VAL A 40 -8.12 5.15 -7.27
CA VAL A 40 -6.83 5.36 -6.58
C VAL A 40 -6.39 6.81 -6.74
N PHE A 41 -6.41 7.32 -7.97
CA PHE A 41 -6.00 8.69 -8.26
C PHE A 41 -6.85 9.72 -7.51
N ALA A 42 -8.17 9.54 -7.48
CA ALA A 42 -9.06 10.41 -6.72
C ALA A 42 -8.71 10.41 -5.22
N LYS A 43 -8.33 9.27 -4.66
CA LYS A 43 -8.01 9.18 -3.24
C LYS A 43 -6.65 9.76 -2.88
N GLU A 44 -5.68 9.65 -3.78
CA GLU A 44 -4.38 10.30 -3.63
C GLU A 44 -4.48 11.83 -3.77
N TYR A 45 -5.45 12.33 -4.54
CA TYR A 45 -5.59 13.76 -4.82
C TYR A 45 -6.25 14.56 -3.68
N TYR A 46 -7.18 13.97 -2.93
CA TYR A 46 -8.01 14.69 -1.94
C TYR A 46 -7.52 14.58 -0.49
N GLY A 47 -6.27 14.19 -0.23
CA GLY A 47 -5.76 14.07 1.13
C GLY A 47 -4.25 13.97 1.23
N ASN A 48 -3.75 14.00 2.47
CA ASN A 48 -2.35 13.66 2.74
C ASN A 48 -2.22 12.12 2.77
N PRO A 49 -1.19 11.56 2.14
CA PRO A 49 -1.03 10.10 2.00
C PRO A 49 -0.78 9.39 3.34
N ILE A 50 -0.18 10.11 4.30
CA ILE A 50 0.15 9.61 5.63
C ILE A 50 -0.21 10.64 6.70
N LYS A 51 -0.65 10.17 7.87
CA LYS A 51 -0.84 10.98 9.07
C LYS A 51 -0.16 10.33 10.26
N CYS A 52 0.67 11.08 10.99
CA CYS A 52 1.51 10.54 12.05
C CYS A 52 1.17 11.13 13.42
N TRP A 53 1.47 10.37 14.47
CA TRP A 53 1.27 10.80 15.84
C TRP A 53 2.43 11.69 16.31
N GLY A 54 2.17 12.98 16.53
CA GLY A 54 3.16 13.91 17.07
C GLY A 54 3.28 13.84 18.59
N LYS A 55 4.47 14.19 19.12
CA LYS A 55 4.61 14.49 20.54
C LYS A 55 3.83 15.79 20.87
N PRO A 56 3.33 15.96 22.10
CA PRO A 56 2.60 17.17 22.49
C PRO A 56 3.46 18.44 22.43
N GLU A 57 4.78 18.31 22.47
CA GLU A 57 5.74 19.42 22.39
C GLU A 57 6.01 19.89 20.95
N TRP A 58 5.59 19.13 19.94
CA TRP A 58 5.88 19.44 18.54
C TRP A 58 4.96 20.53 18.00
N THR A 59 5.55 21.47 17.26
CA THR A 59 4.76 22.43 16.48
C THR A 59 4.15 21.74 15.25
N SER A 60 3.11 22.36 14.67
CA SER A 60 2.49 21.84 13.44
C SER A 60 3.49 21.69 12.27
N SER A 61 4.53 22.52 12.22
CA SER A 61 5.55 22.45 11.17
C SER A 61 6.47 21.24 11.35
N TRP A 62 6.86 20.92 12.59
CA TRP A 62 7.62 19.71 12.89
C TRP A 62 6.82 18.44 12.60
N LEU A 63 5.50 18.47 12.86
CA LEU A 63 4.62 17.36 12.52
C LEU A 63 4.53 17.14 11.00
N GLN A 64 4.37 18.20 10.22
CA GLN A 64 4.34 18.11 8.75
C GLN A 64 5.68 17.58 8.19
N TYR A 65 6.80 18.07 8.71
CA TYR A 65 8.12 17.56 8.33
C TYR A 65 8.26 16.05 8.62
N ALA A 66 7.82 15.60 9.80
CA ALA A 66 7.85 14.18 10.14
C ALA A 66 6.93 13.36 9.22
N GLU A 67 5.73 13.85 8.89
CA GLU A 67 4.82 13.21 7.94
C GLU A 67 5.49 13.04 6.56
N ASP A 68 6.07 14.11 6.02
CA ASP A 68 6.74 14.09 4.71
C ASP A 68 7.99 13.21 4.70
N TYR A 69 8.81 13.29 5.76
CA TYR A 69 9.99 12.45 5.92
C TYR A 69 9.62 10.96 5.92
N CYS A 70 8.61 10.59 6.72
CA CYS A 70 8.15 9.21 6.83
C CYS A 70 7.47 8.70 5.56
N PHE A 71 6.87 9.60 4.77
CA PHE A 71 6.35 9.26 3.45
C PHE A 71 7.47 8.90 2.47
N VAL A 72 8.60 9.61 2.52
CA VAL A 72 9.74 9.41 1.61
C VAL A 72 10.64 8.24 2.02
N GLU A 73 11.04 8.17 3.30
CA GLU A 73 11.92 7.10 3.81
C GLU A 73 11.19 5.76 3.95
N GLY A 74 9.86 5.81 4.05
CA GLY A 74 9.02 4.65 4.24
C GLY A 74 8.82 4.29 5.72
N THR A 75 7.89 3.36 5.93
CA THR A 75 7.48 2.89 7.25
C THR A 75 7.39 1.37 7.24
N PHE A 76 7.40 0.76 8.42
CA PHE A 76 7.31 -0.70 8.55
C PHE A 76 6.20 -1.08 9.52
N PHE A 77 5.65 -2.28 9.34
CA PHE A 77 4.66 -2.83 10.25
C PHE A 77 5.35 -3.43 11.48
N ALA A 78 4.90 -3.05 12.66
CA ALA A 78 5.34 -3.64 13.92
C ALA A 78 4.11 -4.13 14.70
N PRO A 79 4.07 -5.40 15.12
CA PRO A 79 3.01 -5.89 16.00
C PRO A 79 3.15 -5.22 17.38
N VAL A 80 2.01 -4.90 18.01
CA VAL A 80 1.96 -4.13 19.26
C VAL A 80 2.61 -4.83 20.46
N ASN A 81 2.89 -6.12 20.34
CA ASN A 81 3.45 -6.93 21.42
C ASN A 81 5.00 -6.90 21.47
N ASP A 82 5.66 -6.32 20.46
CA ASP A 82 7.12 -6.19 20.44
C ASP A 82 7.57 -4.86 21.08
N THR A 83 8.61 -4.92 21.92
CA THR A 83 9.17 -3.74 22.60
C THR A 83 10.06 -2.91 21.69
N ILE A 84 9.94 -1.57 21.77
CA ILE A 84 10.73 -0.55 21.03
C ILE A 84 12.25 -0.83 20.90
N PRO A 85 13.00 -1.26 21.93
CA PRO A 85 14.43 -1.57 21.78
C PRO A 85 14.74 -2.73 20.81
N LYS A 86 13.78 -3.65 20.55
CA LYS A 86 13.92 -4.71 19.54
C LYS A 86 13.73 -4.17 18.12
N LEU A 87 13.09 -3.00 17.97
CA LEU A 87 12.89 -2.35 16.68
C LEU A 87 14.18 -1.72 16.13
N GLU A 88 15.12 -1.31 16.99
CA GLU A 88 16.44 -0.84 16.55
C GLU A 88 17.21 -1.94 15.81
N ILE A 89 17.06 -3.19 16.24
CA ILE A 89 17.61 -4.39 15.57
C ILE A 89 16.87 -4.64 14.23
N LEU A 90 15.56 -4.36 14.16
CA LEU A 90 14.79 -4.45 12.92
C LEU A 90 15.16 -3.36 11.88
N MET A 91 15.81 -2.25 12.30
CA MET A 91 16.33 -1.24 11.38
C MET A 91 17.54 -1.75 10.57
N GLU A 92 18.29 -2.73 11.09
CA GLU A 92 19.40 -3.37 10.36
C GLU A 92 18.93 -4.51 9.44
N GLU A 93 17.89 -5.27 9.79
CA GLU A 93 17.45 -6.44 9.02
C GLU A 93 16.26 -6.20 8.05
N GLY A 94 15.65 -5.01 8.04
CA GLY A 94 14.24 -4.95 7.62
C GLY A 94 13.77 -3.73 6.85
N LYS A 95 14.59 -3.09 6.01
CA LYS A 95 14.04 -2.22 4.94
C LYS A 95 13.32 -3.06 3.90
N LYS A 96 12.12 -3.53 4.25
CA LYS A 96 11.06 -3.85 3.32
C LYS A 96 9.79 -4.07 4.12
N MET A 97 8.85 -3.16 3.94
CA MET A 97 7.41 -3.40 4.02
C MET A 97 7.16 -4.91 3.82
N ILE A 98 6.78 -5.62 4.90
CA ILE A 98 6.63 -7.09 4.94
C ILE A 98 5.75 -7.61 3.79
N LEU A 99 4.87 -6.74 3.29
CA LEU A 99 4.05 -6.96 2.12
C LEU A 99 4.83 -6.95 0.80
N LEU A 100 5.75 -6.01 0.57
CA LEU A 100 6.49 -5.86 -0.68
C LEU A 100 7.54 -6.96 -0.87
N ASN A 101 8.13 -7.46 0.22
CA ASN A 101 9.07 -8.59 0.15
C ASN A 101 8.39 -9.92 -0.14
N LYS A 102 7.18 -10.15 0.40
CA LYS A 102 6.39 -11.33 0.05
C LYS A 102 5.87 -11.24 -1.39
N LEU A 103 5.23 -10.12 -1.75
CA LEU A 103 4.66 -9.88 -3.08
C LEU A 103 5.65 -9.93 -4.26
N ILE A 104 6.96 -9.85 -4.02
CA ILE A 104 7.99 -9.78 -5.08
C ILE A 104 8.95 -11.00 -5.04
N ALA A 105 8.99 -11.79 -3.96
CA ALA A 105 10.11 -12.73 -3.73
C ALA A 105 9.77 -14.22 -3.62
N ASP A 106 8.56 -14.70 -3.93
CA ASP A 106 8.34 -16.16 -3.97
C ASP A 106 7.45 -16.64 -5.13
N GLU A 107 7.91 -17.68 -5.83
CA GLU A 107 7.28 -18.26 -7.03
C GLU A 107 5.98 -19.06 -6.74
N GLU A 108 5.51 -19.13 -5.49
CA GLU A 108 4.28 -19.84 -5.10
C GLU A 108 3.03 -18.94 -4.91
N GLU A 109 3.06 -17.67 -5.33
CA GLU A 109 2.00 -16.69 -5.05
C GLU A 109 0.75 -16.73 -5.96
N ALA A 110 0.55 -17.74 -6.81
CA ALA A 110 -0.66 -17.84 -7.63
C ALA A 110 -1.95 -18.08 -6.81
N ILE A 111 -1.85 -18.31 -5.49
CA ILE A 111 -2.98 -18.58 -4.56
C ILE A 111 -3.10 -17.51 -3.46
N PHE A 112 -2.15 -16.57 -3.37
CA PHE A 112 -2.12 -15.58 -2.28
C PHE A 112 -3.44 -14.80 -2.12
N GLY A 113 -4.12 -14.46 -3.23
CA GLY A 113 -5.41 -13.80 -3.18
C GLY A 113 -6.53 -14.63 -2.53
N PHE A 114 -6.50 -15.97 -2.67
CA PHE A 114 -7.42 -16.85 -1.93
C PHE A 114 -7.09 -16.91 -0.45
N ASP A 115 -5.81 -16.92 -0.07
CA ASP A 115 -5.41 -16.96 1.34
C ASP A 115 -5.73 -15.65 2.04
N LEU A 116 -5.52 -14.52 1.35
CA LEU A 116 -5.98 -13.20 1.79
C LEU A 116 -7.50 -13.15 1.91
N LEU A 117 -8.24 -13.67 0.93
CA LEU A 117 -9.71 -13.73 0.98
C LEU A 117 -10.21 -14.59 2.14
N LYS A 118 -9.63 -15.79 2.35
CA LYS A 118 -9.97 -16.67 3.47
C LYS A 118 -9.65 -16.00 4.81
N ALA A 119 -8.51 -15.32 4.92
CA ALA A 119 -8.15 -14.58 6.12
C ALA A 119 -9.18 -13.48 6.44
N LEU A 120 -9.61 -12.74 5.42
CA LEU A 120 -10.64 -11.70 5.58
C LEU A 120 -12.03 -12.25 5.88
N LEU A 121 -12.45 -13.35 5.24
CA LEU A 121 -13.72 -14.02 5.52
C LEU A 121 -13.76 -14.62 6.92
N LYS A 122 -12.63 -15.13 7.42
CA LYS A 122 -12.46 -15.59 8.81
C LYS A 122 -12.41 -14.44 9.82
N GLY A 123 -12.38 -13.18 9.37
CA GLY A 123 -12.28 -12.00 10.23
C GLY A 123 -10.90 -11.84 10.88
N ILE A 124 -9.85 -12.46 10.33
CA ILE A 124 -8.48 -12.30 10.82
C ILE A 124 -8.02 -10.87 10.49
N ASN A 125 -7.55 -10.16 11.51
CA ASN A 125 -7.15 -8.78 11.37
C ASN A 125 -5.72 -8.63 10.84
N TRP A 126 -5.46 -7.52 10.14
CA TRP A 126 -4.12 -7.12 9.67
C TRP A 126 -3.07 -7.07 10.79
N ARG A 127 -3.50 -6.91 12.05
CA ARG A 127 -2.64 -6.91 13.24
C ARG A 127 -1.97 -8.26 13.50
N GLU A 128 -2.57 -9.35 13.04
CA GLU A 128 -2.07 -10.71 13.22
C GLU A 128 -1.29 -11.19 11.98
N THR A 129 -1.79 -10.87 10.78
CA THR A 129 -1.18 -11.33 9.52
C THR A 129 -0.05 -10.42 9.01
N GLY A 130 -0.07 -9.14 9.40
CA GLY A 130 0.83 -8.12 8.87
C GLY A 130 0.56 -7.74 7.41
N TYR A 131 -0.49 -8.28 6.78
CA TYR A 131 -0.89 -7.91 5.42
C TYR A 131 -1.64 -6.57 5.43
N PHE A 132 -1.31 -5.68 4.49
CA PHE A 132 -1.95 -4.36 4.31
C PHE A 132 -2.16 -3.61 5.64
N ALA A 133 -1.09 -3.48 6.42
CA ALA A 133 -1.13 -2.89 7.76
C ALA A 133 -1.56 -1.41 7.73
N ARG A 134 -2.70 -1.11 8.36
CA ARG A 134 -3.28 0.24 8.38
C ARG A 134 -2.49 1.23 9.24
N VAL A 135 -1.66 0.70 10.13
CA VAL A 135 -0.82 1.46 11.06
C VAL A 135 0.59 0.89 10.97
N THR A 136 1.55 1.78 10.77
CA THR A 136 2.97 1.46 10.67
C THR A 136 3.78 2.38 11.58
N ILE A 137 5.02 1.99 11.85
CA ILE A 137 5.96 2.79 12.62
C ILE A 137 6.97 3.40 11.66
N CYS A 138 7.26 4.68 11.89
CA CYS A 138 8.34 5.40 11.26
C CYS A 138 9.38 5.74 12.32
N THR A 139 10.65 5.48 12.02
CA THR A 139 11.78 5.82 12.87
C THR A 139 12.66 6.83 12.16
N PHE A 140 12.99 7.93 12.83
CA PHE A 140 13.87 8.94 12.28
C PHE A 140 14.78 9.54 13.35
N LEU A 141 15.89 10.09 12.88
CA LEU A 141 16.96 10.63 13.71
C LEU A 141 16.91 12.16 13.67
N ILE A 142 16.74 12.77 14.84
CA ILE A 142 16.80 14.22 14.97
C ILE A 142 18.15 14.58 15.58
N ARG A 143 18.82 15.58 14.99
CA ARG A 143 19.98 16.22 15.60
C ARG A 143 19.49 17.44 16.37
N GLU A 144 19.53 17.37 17.69
CA GLU A 144 19.28 18.55 18.51
C GLU A 144 20.50 19.48 18.43
N ILE A 145 20.28 20.77 18.14
CA ILE A 145 21.34 21.77 18.17
C ILE A 145 21.54 22.17 19.64
N GLY A 146 22.31 21.36 20.36
CA GLY A 146 22.76 21.57 21.74
C GLY A 146 24.28 21.76 21.82
N ASP A 147 24.73 22.40 22.90
CA ASP A 147 26.10 22.85 23.16
C ASP A 147 27.19 21.84 22.74
N GLY A 148 28.23 22.35 22.08
CA GLY A 148 29.04 21.68 21.05
C GLY A 148 30.03 20.62 21.55
N ILE A 149 29.64 19.78 22.50
CA ILE A 149 30.51 18.78 23.11
C ILE A 149 29.98 17.35 22.91
N ASN A 150 28.68 17.14 22.69
CA ASN A 150 28.15 15.83 22.29
C ASN A 150 27.14 15.97 21.15
N ASN A 151 27.45 15.40 19.98
CA ASN A 151 26.47 15.22 18.90
C ASN A 151 25.46 14.15 19.34
N ASN A 152 24.53 14.51 20.23
CA ASN A 152 23.49 13.59 20.69
C ASN A 152 22.46 13.42 19.57
N ILE A 153 22.63 12.37 18.78
CA ILE A 153 21.62 11.93 17.82
C ILE A 153 20.51 11.26 18.62
N VAL A 154 19.29 11.80 18.55
CA VAL A 154 18.14 11.26 19.28
C VAL A 154 17.28 10.44 18.33
N PHE A 155 17.06 9.18 18.69
CA PHE A 155 16.17 8.27 17.99
C PHE A 155 14.72 8.57 18.38
N GLN A 156 13.86 8.74 17.39
CA GLN A 156 12.44 8.92 17.62
C GLN A 156 11.59 8.01 16.73
N ALA A 157 10.64 7.33 17.35
CA ALA A 157 9.62 6.54 16.68
C ALA A 157 8.26 7.26 16.76
N THR A 158 7.53 7.30 15.64
CA THR A 158 6.15 7.77 15.58
C THR A 158 5.27 6.72 14.91
N GLN A 159 4.02 6.66 15.34
CA GLN A 159 3.00 5.81 14.75
C GLN A 159 2.29 6.58 13.63
N CYS A 160 2.25 6.01 12.43
CA CYS A 160 1.61 6.60 11.28
C CYS A 160 0.46 5.73 10.77
N VAL A 161 -0.59 6.38 10.27
CA VAL A 161 -1.76 5.75 9.65
C VAL A 161 -1.66 5.93 8.15
N LEU A 162 -1.72 4.81 7.41
CA LEU A 162 -1.72 4.83 5.95
C LEU A 162 -3.15 4.60 5.46
N SER A 163 -3.81 5.71 5.12
CA SER A 163 -5.18 5.73 4.63
C SER A 163 -5.33 5.01 3.28
N ALA A 164 -4.30 5.11 2.42
CA ALA A 164 -4.26 4.48 1.10
C ALA A 164 -4.29 2.93 1.16
N GLN A 165 -3.69 2.33 2.19
CA GLN A 165 -3.56 0.88 2.28
C GLN A 165 -4.90 0.13 2.39
N MET A 166 -5.95 0.76 2.93
CA MET A 166 -7.29 0.16 2.99
C MET A 166 -7.93 -0.01 1.61
N ILE A 167 -7.61 0.88 0.67
CA ILE A 167 -8.18 0.85 -0.69
C ILE A 167 -7.40 -0.14 -1.54
N VAL A 168 -6.07 -0.13 -1.41
CA VAL A 168 -5.20 -1.09 -2.10
C VAL A 168 -5.57 -2.53 -1.72
N GLU A 169 -5.88 -2.82 -0.45
CA GLU A 169 -6.36 -4.13 0.01
C GLU A 169 -7.55 -4.64 -0.81
N LYS A 170 -8.56 -3.79 -1.03
CA LYS A 170 -9.79 -4.18 -1.75
C LYS A 170 -9.59 -4.24 -3.25
N LEU A 171 -8.82 -3.31 -3.82
CA LEU A 171 -8.51 -3.32 -5.25
C LEU A 171 -7.67 -4.54 -5.64
N TYR A 172 -6.67 -4.88 -4.83
CA TYR A 172 -5.85 -6.06 -5.03
C TYR A 172 -6.71 -7.33 -5.14
N LEU A 173 -7.65 -7.53 -4.21
CA LEU A 173 -8.55 -8.68 -4.25
C LEU A 173 -9.39 -8.73 -5.52
N ILE A 174 -9.98 -7.62 -5.95
CA ILE A 174 -10.84 -7.59 -7.14
C ILE A 174 -10.01 -7.88 -8.40
N VAL A 175 -8.85 -7.23 -8.55
CA VAL A 175 -7.95 -7.45 -9.70
C VAL A 175 -7.46 -8.89 -9.73
N TRP A 176 -7.02 -9.42 -8.58
CA TRP A 176 -6.46 -10.76 -8.49
C TRP A 176 -7.49 -11.83 -8.88
N HIS A 177 -8.71 -11.75 -8.34
CA HIS A 177 -9.76 -12.73 -8.67
C HIS A 177 -10.24 -12.60 -10.12
N TRP A 178 -10.24 -11.38 -10.66
CA TRP A 178 -10.55 -11.13 -12.08
C TRP A 178 -9.50 -11.80 -12.98
N LEU A 179 -8.21 -11.56 -12.74
CA LEU A 179 -7.13 -12.16 -13.51
C LEU A 179 -7.10 -13.69 -13.38
N PHE A 180 -7.34 -14.22 -12.18
CA PHE A 180 -7.44 -15.66 -11.96
C PHE A 180 -8.60 -16.29 -12.76
N PHE A 181 -9.77 -15.63 -12.78
CA PHE A 181 -10.90 -16.09 -13.62
C PHE A 181 -10.53 -16.10 -15.10
N LEU A 182 -9.83 -15.06 -15.59
CA LEU A 182 -9.39 -14.99 -16.99
C LEU A 182 -8.42 -16.12 -17.35
N GLN A 183 -7.55 -16.53 -16.43
CA GLN A 183 -6.63 -17.66 -16.65
C GLN A 183 -7.33 -19.02 -16.71
N ILE A 184 -8.50 -19.17 -16.10
CA ILE A 184 -9.30 -20.40 -16.16
C ILE A 184 -10.21 -20.42 -17.39
N ALA A 185 -10.73 -19.26 -17.77
CA ALA A 185 -11.67 -19.12 -18.87
C ALA A 185 -11.03 -19.19 -20.26
N ASN A 186 -9.70 -19.00 -20.35
CA ASN A 186 -8.90 -19.00 -21.57
C ASN A 186 -7.91 -20.18 -21.55
#